data_AF-A0AAU2U6F5-F1
#
_entry.id   AF-A0AAU2U6F5-F1
#
_cell.length_a   1.000
_cell.length_b   1.000
_cell.length_c   1.000
_cell.angle_alpha   90.00
_cell.angle_beta   90.00
_cell.angle_gamma   90.00
#
_symmetry.space_group_name_H-M   'P 1'
#
loop_
_entity.id
_entity.type
_entity.pdbx_description
1 polymer ?
#
loop_
_entity_poly.entity_id
_entity_poly.type
_entity_poly.pdbx_seq_one_letter_code
_entity_poly.pdbx_strand_id
1 'polypeptide(L)'
;MVVTTLGEVVAVYRARAALDPSHVAERAGISIAQYLALEQGTAWPGTEAVESVIQALHIPDSHRARLAAADAPLDKYLQGMLHRYDIPALIVDSTWRTVEANGFARTLLPPSARRGWNLMRWALFDDEARRRIANWDDVARGFYEGLQDAVAAAPHNTELLAIREDAAQLGLGAAGSATGCLDGQVVVWRTDRGPFPISACLITVPSGRPDLRQVTFVPRNTQPAPVLMATRSKPAPWNGPLLTDLLSCGLCGLLLTGGGQPGSYSCATGCLPELPADALEFRIAKQVVARAFPAQACRELGVAQELLTADGIELELNVPVSPQHALDQWQRSMTNTQRRGILTSTLRSATVSLRRSPDGSHDFDIAYSWRELS
;
A
#
# COMPACT_ATOMS: atom_id res chain seq x y z
N MET A 1 31.27 -5.14 -17.30
CA MET A 1 30.46 -4.67 -18.45
C MET A 1 29.15 -5.44 -18.39
N VAL A 2 28.15 -4.88 -17.69
CA VAL A 2 26.84 -5.53 -17.56
C VAL A 2 25.99 -5.04 -18.72
N VAL A 3 25.49 -5.99 -19.47
CA VAL A 3 24.91 -5.77 -20.77
C VAL A 3 23.39 -5.90 -20.65
N THR A 4 22.65 -4.93 -21.21
CA THR A 4 21.24 -4.70 -20.86
C THR A 4 20.23 -5.16 -21.91
N THR A 5 20.65 -5.26 -23.17
CA THR A 5 19.80 -5.78 -24.26
C THR A 5 20.48 -6.97 -24.96
N LEU A 6 19.70 -7.77 -25.70
CA LEU A 6 20.26 -8.87 -26.48
C LEU A 6 21.29 -8.34 -27.50
N GLY A 7 20.96 -7.25 -28.19
CA GLY A 7 21.85 -6.62 -29.18
C GLY A 7 23.17 -6.18 -28.57
N GLU A 8 23.16 -5.55 -27.39
CA GLU A 8 24.39 -5.19 -26.70
C GLU A 8 25.21 -6.42 -26.28
N VAL A 9 24.58 -7.52 -25.86
CA VAL A 9 25.31 -8.76 -25.50
C VAL A 9 25.98 -9.33 -26.71
N VAL A 10 25.23 -9.44 -27.81
CA VAL A 10 25.73 -9.89 -29.10
C VAL A 10 26.93 -9.03 -29.52
N ALA A 11 26.83 -7.69 -29.40
CA ALA A 11 27.91 -6.77 -29.72
C ALA A 11 29.15 -6.97 -28.84
N VAL A 12 28.96 -7.11 -27.52
CA VAL A 12 30.03 -7.33 -26.55
C VAL A 12 30.77 -8.64 -26.80
N TYR A 13 30.03 -9.73 -27.01
CA TYR A 13 30.64 -11.04 -27.26
C TYR A 13 31.29 -11.12 -28.64
N ARG A 14 30.72 -10.49 -29.66
CA ARG A 14 31.37 -10.34 -30.96
C ARG A 14 32.68 -9.58 -30.83
N ALA A 15 32.68 -8.43 -30.15
CA ALA A 15 33.87 -7.61 -29.94
C ALA A 15 34.94 -8.38 -29.16
N ARG A 16 34.56 -9.12 -28.11
CA ARG A 16 35.48 -9.97 -27.33
C ARG A 16 36.07 -11.12 -28.16
N ALA A 17 35.30 -11.67 -29.09
CA ALA A 17 35.74 -12.71 -30.01
C ALA A 17 36.55 -12.15 -31.20
N ALA A 18 36.68 -10.82 -31.33
CA ALA A 18 37.32 -10.13 -32.45
C ALA A 18 36.78 -10.59 -33.83
N LEU A 19 35.46 -10.82 -33.90
CA LEU A 19 34.80 -11.26 -35.13
C LEU A 19 34.14 -10.08 -35.86
N ASP A 20 34.20 -10.12 -37.19
CA ASP A 20 33.39 -9.24 -38.03
C ASP A 20 31.92 -9.67 -38.05
N PRO A 21 30.96 -8.72 -38.17
CA PRO A 21 29.54 -9.03 -38.25
C PRO A 21 29.17 -10.06 -39.34
N SER A 22 29.84 -10.01 -40.49
CA SER A 22 29.68 -10.98 -41.60
C SER A 22 30.03 -12.40 -41.16
N HIS A 23 31.11 -12.55 -40.39
CA HIS A 23 31.62 -13.85 -39.94
C HIS A 23 30.71 -14.50 -38.90
N VAL A 24 30.10 -13.68 -38.03
CA VAL A 24 29.09 -14.16 -37.08
C VAL A 24 27.83 -14.59 -37.82
N ALA A 25 27.36 -13.79 -38.78
CA ALA A 25 26.18 -14.10 -39.58
C ALA A 25 26.34 -15.42 -40.35
N GLU A 26 27.50 -15.62 -40.99
CA GLU A 26 27.83 -16.86 -41.70
C GLU A 26 27.81 -18.07 -40.76
N ARG A 27 28.48 -17.97 -39.59
CA ARG A 27 28.49 -19.05 -38.58
C ARG A 27 27.12 -19.37 -38.02
N ALA A 28 26.26 -18.36 -37.89
CA ALA A 28 24.90 -18.51 -37.41
C ALA A 28 23.92 -18.94 -38.51
N GLY A 29 24.35 -19.03 -39.77
CA GLY A 29 23.48 -19.40 -40.90
C GLY A 29 22.40 -18.37 -41.22
N ILE A 30 22.64 -17.09 -40.91
CA ILE A 30 21.69 -15.99 -41.17
C ILE A 30 22.29 -14.92 -42.08
N SER A 31 21.45 -14.04 -42.63
CA SER A 31 21.96 -12.91 -43.42
C SER A 31 22.66 -11.86 -42.54
N ILE A 32 23.67 -11.19 -43.09
CA ILE A 32 24.35 -10.08 -42.39
C ILE A 32 23.39 -8.95 -42.00
N ALA A 33 22.37 -8.69 -42.82
CA ALA A 33 21.35 -7.69 -42.53
C ALA A 33 20.51 -8.07 -41.29
N GLN A 34 20.12 -9.35 -41.17
CA GLN A 34 19.43 -9.86 -39.98
C GLN A 34 20.31 -9.78 -38.73
N TYR A 35 21.60 -10.12 -38.85
CA TYR A 35 22.54 -10.00 -37.74
C TYR A 35 22.71 -8.55 -37.28
N LEU A 36 22.93 -7.61 -38.20
CA LEU A 36 23.09 -6.20 -37.87
C LEU A 36 21.81 -5.62 -37.25
N ALA A 37 20.63 -6.03 -37.75
CA ALA A 37 19.36 -5.59 -37.17
C ALA A 37 19.17 -6.14 -35.74
N LEU A 38 19.62 -7.38 -35.48
CA LEU A 38 19.65 -7.96 -34.13
C LEU A 38 20.64 -7.22 -33.21
N GLU A 39 21.88 -7.01 -33.66
CA GLU A 39 22.94 -6.33 -32.89
C GLU A 39 22.55 -4.89 -32.54
N GLN A 40 21.87 -4.20 -33.47
CA GLN A 40 21.35 -2.83 -33.26
C GLN A 40 20.01 -2.80 -32.51
N GLY A 41 19.39 -3.94 -32.23
CA GLY A 41 18.08 -4.04 -31.58
C GLY A 41 16.92 -3.48 -32.42
N THR A 42 17.06 -3.40 -33.74
CA THR A 42 16.05 -2.83 -34.66
C THR A 42 15.08 -3.88 -35.20
N ALA A 43 15.43 -5.17 -35.19
CA ALA A 43 14.52 -6.24 -35.58
C ALA A 43 14.83 -7.58 -34.89
N TRP A 44 13.78 -8.39 -34.68
CA TRP A 44 13.90 -9.76 -34.20
C TRP A 44 14.01 -10.75 -35.37
N PRO A 45 15.11 -11.52 -35.52
CA PRO A 45 15.29 -12.44 -36.63
C PRO A 45 14.62 -13.81 -36.41
N GLY A 46 14.02 -14.06 -35.24
CA GLY A 46 13.45 -15.35 -34.86
C GLY A 46 14.28 -16.06 -33.79
N THR A 47 13.65 -16.92 -33.01
CA THR A 47 14.28 -17.62 -31.87
C THR A 47 15.41 -18.56 -32.31
N GLU A 48 15.23 -19.29 -33.42
CA GLU A 48 16.27 -20.16 -33.97
C GLU A 48 17.50 -19.35 -34.40
N ALA A 49 17.29 -18.24 -35.10
CA ALA A 49 18.37 -17.34 -35.52
C ALA A 49 19.13 -16.75 -34.32
N VAL A 50 18.43 -16.36 -33.26
CA VAL A 50 19.06 -15.89 -32.02
C VAL A 50 19.86 -16.99 -31.35
N GLU A 51 19.32 -18.21 -31.24
CA GLU A 51 20.07 -19.35 -30.66
C GLU A 51 21.31 -19.68 -31.49
N SER A 52 21.22 -19.64 -32.83
CA SER A 52 22.37 -19.82 -33.72
C SER A 52 23.42 -18.73 -33.53
N VAL A 53 23.03 -17.46 -33.30
CA VAL A 53 23.96 -16.37 -32.99
C VAL A 53 24.61 -16.55 -31.62
N ILE A 54 23.83 -16.92 -30.60
CA ILE A 54 24.30 -17.23 -29.24
C ILE A 54 25.35 -18.36 -29.29
N GLN A 55 25.07 -19.40 -30.07
CA GLN A 55 25.98 -20.53 -30.25
C GLN A 55 27.23 -20.14 -31.06
N ALA A 56 27.09 -19.37 -32.13
CA ALA A 56 28.23 -18.87 -32.93
C ALA A 56 29.20 -18.01 -32.11
N LEU A 57 28.68 -17.22 -31.17
CA LEU A 57 29.45 -16.35 -30.27
C LEU A 57 29.92 -17.06 -28.99
N HIS A 58 29.59 -18.34 -28.81
CA HIS A 58 29.95 -19.13 -27.62
C HIS A 58 29.53 -18.45 -26.31
N ILE A 59 28.33 -17.88 -26.28
CA ILE A 59 27.81 -17.21 -25.09
C ILE A 59 27.51 -18.29 -24.01
N PRO A 60 28.00 -18.13 -22.76
CA PRO A 60 27.81 -19.11 -21.68
C PRO A 60 26.34 -19.39 -21.37
N ASP A 61 26.04 -20.64 -20.98
CA ASP A 61 24.69 -21.12 -20.67
C ASP A 61 23.99 -20.32 -19.56
N SER A 62 24.75 -19.79 -18.60
CA SER A 62 24.23 -18.92 -17.54
C SER A 62 23.58 -17.63 -18.07
N HIS A 63 23.87 -17.24 -19.32
CA HIS A 63 23.28 -16.09 -19.98
C HIS A 63 22.24 -16.49 -21.06
N ARG A 64 22.25 -17.75 -21.54
CA ARG A 64 21.43 -18.20 -22.67
C ARG A 64 19.93 -18.09 -22.45
N ALA A 65 19.42 -18.63 -21.33
CA ALA A 65 17.97 -18.66 -21.07
C ALA A 65 17.34 -17.25 -21.04
N ARG A 66 18.10 -16.25 -20.57
CA ARG A 66 17.64 -14.86 -20.52
C ARG A 66 17.77 -14.15 -21.87
N LEU A 67 18.75 -14.52 -22.68
CA LEU A 67 19.04 -13.89 -23.97
C LEU A 67 18.22 -14.43 -25.13
N ALA A 68 17.93 -15.73 -25.14
CA ALA A 68 17.10 -16.34 -26.17
C ALA A 68 15.66 -15.79 -26.19
N ALA A 69 15.20 -15.21 -25.07
CA ALA A 69 13.86 -14.66 -24.89
C ALA A 69 13.81 -13.12 -24.86
N ALA A 70 14.93 -12.44 -24.53
CA ALA A 70 15.00 -10.97 -24.48
C ALA A 70 14.70 -10.37 -25.86
N ASP A 71 13.83 -9.36 -25.92
CA ASP A 71 13.35 -8.72 -27.17
C ASP A 71 12.60 -9.64 -28.15
N ALA A 72 12.36 -10.90 -27.78
CA ALA A 72 11.52 -11.79 -28.54
C ALA A 72 10.07 -11.27 -28.57
N PRO A 73 9.40 -11.27 -29.74
CA PRO A 73 7.98 -10.99 -29.84
C PRO A 73 7.22 -11.86 -28.83
N LEU A 74 6.18 -11.27 -28.23
CA LEU A 74 5.29 -12.05 -27.38
C LEU A 74 4.67 -13.17 -28.23
N ASP A 75 4.74 -14.41 -27.76
CA ASP A 75 4.14 -15.51 -28.49
C ASP A 75 2.60 -15.40 -28.47
N LYS A 76 1.95 -16.00 -29.48
CA LYS A 76 0.50 -15.92 -29.65
C LYS A 76 -0.27 -16.54 -28.49
N TYR A 77 0.33 -17.49 -27.77
CA TYR A 77 -0.31 -18.16 -26.64
C TYR A 77 -0.36 -17.21 -25.42
N LEU A 78 0.75 -16.59 -25.03
CA LEU A 78 0.81 -15.58 -23.97
C LEU A 78 -0.08 -14.38 -24.30
N GLN A 79 -0.04 -13.91 -25.55
CA GLN A 79 -0.94 -12.84 -26.00
C GLN A 79 -2.41 -13.26 -25.88
N GLY A 80 -2.75 -14.44 -26.38
CA GLY A 80 -4.11 -14.99 -26.28
C GLY A 80 -4.58 -15.16 -24.84
N MET A 81 -3.70 -15.61 -23.93
CA MET A 81 -3.99 -15.74 -22.50
C MET A 81 -4.24 -14.37 -21.85
N LEU A 82 -3.38 -13.39 -22.13
CA LEU A 82 -3.53 -12.02 -21.61
C LEU A 82 -4.88 -11.41 -21.97
N HIS A 83 -5.32 -11.59 -23.23
CA HIS A 83 -6.59 -11.05 -23.71
C HIS A 83 -7.83 -11.83 -23.24
N ARG A 84 -7.67 -13.01 -22.63
CA ARG A 84 -8.78 -13.76 -22.02
C ARG A 84 -9.15 -13.28 -20.62
N TYR A 85 -8.26 -12.54 -19.96
CA TYR A 85 -8.59 -11.94 -18.66
C TYR A 85 -9.72 -10.91 -18.81
N ASP A 86 -10.72 -11.06 -17.96
CA ASP A 86 -11.85 -10.16 -17.72
C ASP A 86 -11.53 -9.07 -16.68
N ILE A 87 -10.24 -8.87 -16.42
CA ILE A 87 -9.68 -7.90 -15.47
C ILE A 87 -8.49 -7.16 -16.11
N PRO A 88 -8.10 -5.97 -15.64
CA PRO A 88 -6.95 -5.26 -16.18
C PRO A 88 -5.67 -6.08 -16.03
N ALA A 89 -5.03 -6.38 -17.16
CA ALA A 89 -3.80 -7.14 -17.21
C ALA A 89 -2.86 -6.58 -18.29
N LEU A 90 -1.57 -6.53 -17.97
CA LEU A 90 -0.51 -6.20 -18.92
C LEU A 90 0.73 -7.06 -18.72
N ILE A 91 1.56 -7.10 -19.74
CA ILE A 91 2.88 -7.71 -19.73
C ILE A 91 3.90 -6.58 -19.84
N VAL A 92 4.86 -6.57 -18.93
CA VAL A 92 5.98 -5.64 -18.92
C VAL A 92 7.30 -6.38 -19.05
N ASP A 93 8.32 -5.72 -19.60
CA ASP A 93 9.68 -6.25 -19.65
C ASP A 93 10.43 -6.05 -18.33
N SER A 94 11.69 -6.48 -18.28
CA SER A 94 12.57 -6.30 -17.12
C SER A 94 12.83 -4.85 -16.70
N THR A 95 12.56 -3.89 -17.59
CA THR A 95 12.64 -2.44 -17.33
C THR A 95 11.28 -1.82 -17.02
N TRP A 96 10.24 -2.64 -16.85
CA TRP A 96 8.87 -2.23 -16.61
C TRP A 96 8.21 -1.46 -17.76
N ARG A 97 8.71 -1.62 -19.00
CA ARG A 97 8.02 -1.11 -20.18
C ARG A 97 6.93 -2.08 -20.61
N THR A 98 5.77 -1.56 -20.94
CA THR A 98 4.63 -2.34 -21.42
C THR A 98 4.94 -2.97 -22.77
N VAL A 99 4.92 -4.29 -22.82
CA VAL A 99 5.06 -5.10 -24.04
C VAL A 99 3.69 -5.28 -24.70
N GLU A 100 2.68 -5.64 -23.90
CA GLU A 100 1.29 -5.83 -24.34
C GLU A 100 0.32 -5.54 -23.19
N ALA A 101 -0.89 -5.10 -23.50
CA ALA A 101 -1.95 -4.84 -22.53
C ALA A 101 -3.31 -5.25 -23.08
N ASN A 102 -4.15 -5.85 -22.23
CA ASN A 102 -5.52 -6.19 -22.62
C ASN A 102 -6.43 -4.95 -22.68
N GLY A 103 -7.68 -5.13 -23.15
CA GLY A 103 -8.63 -4.03 -23.31
C GLY A 103 -8.91 -3.29 -21.99
N PHE A 104 -9.11 -4.04 -20.90
CA PHE A 104 -9.38 -3.48 -19.57
C PHE A 104 -8.22 -2.63 -19.05
N ALA A 105 -6.98 -3.11 -19.19
CA ALA A 105 -5.79 -2.34 -18.83
C ALA A 105 -5.69 -1.05 -19.65
N ARG A 106 -5.98 -1.08 -20.96
CA ARG A 106 -5.93 0.12 -21.79
C ARG A 106 -6.95 1.19 -21.40
N THR A 107 -8.11 0.78 -20.88
CA THR A 107 -9.12 1.71 -20.34
C THR A 107 -8.71 2.30 -18.99
N LEU A 108 -8.16 1.47 -18.11
CA LEU A 108 -7.84 1.86 -16.74
C LEU A 108 -6.50 2.60 -16.61
N LEU A 109 -5.51 2.20 -17.41
CA LEU A 109 -4.11 2.61 -17.38
C LEU A 109 -3.65 3.35 -18.67
N PRO A 110 -4.38 4.35 -19.19
CA PRO A 110 -3.78 5.26 -20.15
C PRO A 110 -2.78 6.18 -19.41
N PRO A 111 -1.65 6.61 -20.02
CA PRO A 111 -0.96 6.12 -21.21
C PRO A 111 -0.07 4.87 -20.99
N SER A 112 0.09 4.37 -19.76
CA SER A 112 1.02 3.28 -19.41
C SER A 112 0.72 1.94 -20.08
N ALA A 113 -0.51 1.68 -20.52
CA ALA A 113 -0.88 0.51 -21.30
C ALA A 113 -0.45 0.57 -22.79
N ARG A 114 0.15 1.68 -23.24
CA ARG A 114 0.71 1.78 -24.60
C ARG A 114 2.04 1.02 -24.66
N ARG A 115 2.27 0.32 -25.77
CA ARG A 115 3.51 -0.43 -25.96
C ARG A 115 4.74 0.50 -25.87
N GLY A 116 5.76 0.08 -25.14
CA GLY A 116 6.99 0.82 -24.88
C GLY A 116 6.91 1.83 -23.73
N TRP A 117 5.73 2.10 -23.17
CA TRP A 117 5.61 3.02 -22.03
C TRP A 117 6.05 2.37 -20.73
N ASN A 118 6.74 3.14 -19.88
CA ASN A 118 7.23 2.66 -18.60
C ASN A 118 6.15 2.79 -17.50
N LEU A 119 5.71 1.67 -16.94
CA LEU A 119 4.67 1.63 -15.90
C LEU A 119 5.12 2.34 -14.62
N MET A 120 6.40 2.25 -14.25
CA MET A 120 6.93 2.91 -13.05
C MET A 120 6.90 4.43 -13.18
N ARG A 121 7.27 4.98 -14.34
CA ARG A 121 7.14 6.43 -14.57
C ARG A 121 5.71 6.90 -14.40
N TRP A 122 4.75 6.16 -14.95
CA TRP A 122 3.35 6.52 -14.81
C TRP A 122 2.91 6.49 -13.34
N ALA A 123 3.18 5.39 -12.63
CA ALA A 123 2.75 5.23 -11.25
C ALA A 123 3.38 6.27 -10.30
N LEU A 124 4.64 6.67 -10.53
CA LEU A 124 5.39 7.56 -9.63
C LEU A 124 5.24 9.06 -9.97
N PHE A 125 5.08 9.41 -11.25
CA PHE A 125 5.25 10.80 -11.70
C PHE A 125 4.06 11.36 -12.48
N ASP A 126 3.19 10.52 -13.02
CA ASP A 126 2.09 11.00 -13.83
C ASP A 126 0.97 11.54 -12.93
N ASP A 127 0.58 12.81 -13.15
CA ASP A 127 -0.52 13.42 -12.41
C ASP A 127 -1.84 12.67 -12.65
N GLU A 128 -2.00 12.00 -13.78
CA GLU A 128 -3.15 11.13 -14.04
C GLU A 128 -3.15 9.92 -13.11
N ALA A 129 -2.01 9.29 -12.84
CA ALA A 129 -1.92 8.21 -11.86
C ALA A 129 -2.31 8.70 -10.46
N ARG A 130 -1.80 9.87 -10.05
CA ARG A 130 -2.17 10.54 -8.79
C ARG A 130 -3.67 10.84 -8.71
N ARG A 131 -4.29 11.24 -9.82
CA ARG A 131 -5.73 11.48 -9.89
C ARG A 131 -6.55 10.19 -9.90
N ARG A 132 -6.07 9.13 -10.55
CA ARG A 132 -6.77 7.84 -10.69
C ARG A 132 -6.54 6.87 -9.54
N ILE A 133 -5.58 7.10 -8.65
CA ILE A 133 -5.31 6.20 -7.52
C ILE A 133 -5.61 6.95 -6.22
N ALA A 134 -6.56 6.44 -5.44
CA ALA A 134 -6.98 7.06 -4.18
C ALA A 134 -5.88 6.98 -3.11
N ASN A 135 -5.32 5.78 -2.94
CA ASN A 135 -4.22 5.49 -2.03
C ASN A 135 -2.85 5.66 -2.71
N TRP A 136 -2.68 6.73 -3.50
CA TRP A 136 -1.51 6.90 -4.36
C TRP A 136 -0.18 6.87 -3.60
N ASP A 137 -0.08 7.48 -2.43
CA ASP A 137 1.16 7.51 -1.65
C ASP A 137 1.68 6.10 -1.30
N ASP A 138 0.77 5.18 -0.96
CA ASP A 138 1.12 3.80 -0.64
C ASP A 138 1.48 3.01 -1.90
N VAL A 139 0.73 3.21 -2.99
CA VAL A 139 1.03 2.57 -4.28
C VAL A 139 2.37 3.04 -4.83
N ALA A 140 2.64 4.35 -4.79
CA ALA A 140 3.90 4.94 -5.22
C ALA A 140 5.09 4.39 -4.42
N ARG A 141 4.92 4.15 -3.11
CA ARG A 141 5.96 3.52 -2.29
C ARG A 141 6.27 2.10 -2.77
N GLY A 142 5.26 1.27 -2.99
CA GLY A 142 5.46 -0.09 -3.52
C GLY A 142 6.12 -0.09 -4.90
N PHE A 143 5.74 0.85 -5.79
CA PHE A 143 6.38 0.99 -7.09
C PHE A 143 7.83 1.49 -6.99
N TYR A 144 8.15 2.32 -6.01
CA TYR A 144 9.52 2.78 -5.77
C TYR A 144 10.42 1.66 -5.25
N GLU A 145 9.92 0.78 -4.38
CA GLU A 145 10.67 -0.42 -3.96
C GLU A 145 10.89 -1.38 -5.14
N GLY A 146 9.85 -1.63 -5.95
CA GLY A 146 10.00 -2.38 -7.18
C GLY A 146 11.01 -1.77 -8.16
N LEU A 147 11.15 -0.43 -8.16
CA LEU A 147 12.17 0.28 -8.94
C LEU A 147 13.57 0.04 -8.39
N GLN A 148 13.76 0.02 -7.06
CA GLN A 148 15.04 -0.34 -6.47
C GLN A 148 15.46 -1.75 -6.86
N ASP A 149 14.53 -2.71 -6.82
CA ASP A 149 14.78 -4.09 -7.25
C ASP A 149 15.15 -4.16 -8.74
N ALA A 150 14.44 -3.41 -9.59
CA ALA A 150 14.75 -3.34 -11.02
C ALA A 150 16.13 -2.72 -11.29
N VAL A 151 16.49 -1.66 -10.57
CA VAL A 151 17.82 -1.04 -10.64
C VAL A 151 18.90 -1.99 -10.12
N ALA A 152 18.65 -2.73 -9.04
CA ALA A 152 19.59 -3.74 -8.54
C ALA A 152 19.82 -4.86 -9.57
N ALA A 153 18.76 -5.28 -10.27
CA ALA A 153 18.85 -6.27 -11.35
C ALA A 153 19.51 -5.74 -12.63
N ALA A 154 19.43 -4.43 -12.90
CA ALA A 154 20.03 -3.78 -14.06
C ALA A 154 20.74 -2.44 -13.70
N PRO A 155 21.89 -2.47 -12.98
CA PRO A 155 22.50 -1.28 -12.38
C PRO A 155 23.00 -0.19 -13.33
N HIS A 156 23.06 -0.48 -14.63
CA HIS A 156 23.54 0.45 -15.66
C HIS A 156 22.44 0.87 -16.63
N ASN A 157 21.20 0.44 -16.41
CA ASN A 157 20.09 0.86 -17.27
C ASN A 157 19.82 2.36 -17.03
N THR A 158 20.14 3.19 -18.02
CA THR A 158 20.06 4.65 -17.91
C THR A 158 18.63 5.14 -17.66
N GLU A 159 17.62 4.45 -18.17
CA GLU A 159 16.23 4.81 -17.93
C GLU A 159 15.82 4.58 -16.47
N LEU A 160 16.10 3.39 -15.92
CA LEU A 160 15.76 3.08 -14.53
C LEU A 160 16.52 3.97 -13.54
N LEU A 161 17.78 4.29 -13.85
CA LEU A 161 18.58 5.23 -13.06
C LEU A 161 17.96 6.63 -13.08
N ALA A 162 17.53 7.12 -14.24
CA ALA A 162 16.86 8.41 -14.36
C ALA A 162 15.55 8.45 -13.57
N ILE A 163 14.71 7.40 -13.65
CA ILE A 163 13.47 7.29 -12.84
C ILE A 163 13.80 7.34 -11.35
N ARG A 164 14.87 6.67 -10.91
CA ARG A 164 15.27 6.68 -9.49
C ARG A 164 15.72 8.06 -9.03
N GLU A 165 16.46 8.78 -9.86
CA GLU A 165 16.89 10.16 -9.58
C GLU A 165 15.69 11.11 -9.49
N ASP A 166 14.75 11.02 -10.44
CA ASP A 166 13.50 11.79 -10.43
C ASP A 166 12.69 11.52 -9.15
N ALA A 167 12.59 10.25 -8.72
CA ALA A 167 11.90 9.88 -7.49
C ALA A 167 12.59 10.40 -6.22
N ALA A 168 13.92 10.42 -6.20
CA ALA A 168 14.69 10.99 -5.10
C ALA A 168 14.44 12.50 -4.94
N GLN A 169 14.34 13.24 -6.06
CA GLN A 169 14.01 14.67 -6.04
C GLN A 169 12.62 14.96 -5.47
N LEU A 170 11.67 14.03 -5.62
CA LEU A 170 10.32 14.10 -5.05
C LEU A 170 10.23 13.61 -3.60
N GLY A 171 11.34 13.16 -3.00
CA GLY A 171 11.38 12.73 -1.60
C GLY A 171 10.78 11.35 -1.32
N LEU A 172 10.49 10.54 -2.35
CA LEU A 172 9.87 9.21 -2.20
C LEU A 172 10.76 8.19 -1.47
N GLY A 173 12.06 8.46 -1.33
CA GLY A 173 13.03 7.54 -0.71
C GLY A 173 13.41 7.80 0.76
N ALA A 174 12.88 8.84 1.42
CA ALA A 174 13.34 9.27 2.74
C ALA A 174 12.53 8.71 3.93
N ALA A 175 11.35 8.12 3.70
CA ALA A 175 10.50 7.59 4.76
C ALA A 175 10.93 6.18 5.16
N GLY A 176 11.27 5.98 6.43
CA GLY A 176 11.81 4.74 6.97
C GLY A 176 10.91 3.51 6.74
N SER A 177 11.52 2.49 6.12
CA SER A 177 11.21 1.05 6.12
C SER A 177 9.88 0.63 6.76
N ALA A 178 8.82 0.65 5.95
CA ALA A 178 7.86 -0.45 5.96
C ALA A 178 8.06 -1.16 4.63
N THR A 179 8.41 -2.45 4.67
CA THR A 179 8.56 -3.35 3.52
C THR A 179 7.28 -3.36 2.69
N GLY A 180 7.16 -2.48 1.71
CA GLY A 180 6.17 -2.65 0.67
C GLY A 180 6.68 -3.69 -0.33
N CYS A 181 5.81 -4.61 -0.69
CA CYS A 181 6.03 -5.47 -1.84
C CYS A 181 5.06 -4.99 -2.90
N LEU A 182 5.54 -4.76 -4.11
CA LEU A 182 4.66 -4.38 -5.22
C LEU A 182 3.68 -5.52 -5.57
N ASP A 183 4.07 -6.77 -5.31
CA ASP A 183 3.20 -7.94 -5.40
C ASP A 183 2.29 -8.02 -4.16
N GLY A 184 0.99 -8.12 -4.39
CA GLY A 184 -0.05 -8.05 -3.38
C GLY A 184 -0.47 -6.62 -2.99
N GLN A 185 0.17 -5.58 -3.54
CA GLN A 185 -0.15 -4.18 -3.25
C GLN A 185 -1.62 -3.89 -3.55
N VAL A 186 -2.33 -3.29 -2.59
CA VAL A 186 -3.72 -2.86 -2.78
C VAL A 186 -3.72 -1.54 -3.54
N VAL A 187 -4.50 -1.49 -4.63
CA VAL A 187 -4.72 -0.30 -5.46
C VAL A 187 -6.19 0.05 -5.43
N VAL A 188 -6.49 1.29 -5.02
CA VAL A 188 -7.85 1.84 -4.94
C VAL A 188 -8.03 2.82 -6.09
N TRP A 189 -8.82 2.47 -7.09
CA TRP A 189 -8.98 3.25 -8.33
C TRP A 189 -10.06 4.31 -8.21
N ARG A 190 -9.81 5.57 -8.57
CA ARG A 190 -10.85 6.60 -8.72
C ARG A 190 -11.58 6.38 -10.05
N THR A 191 -12.91 6.43 -10.06
CA THR A 191 -13.70 6.39 -11.31
C THR A 191 -14.58 7.62 -11.45
N ASP A 192 -14.86 8.01 -12.69
CA ASP A 192 -15.73 9.14 -13.01
C ASP A 192 -17.21 8.87 -12.66
N ARG A 193 -17.58 7.60 -12.37
CA ARG A 193 -18.98 7.14 -12.25
C ARG A 193 -19.39 6.75 -10.83
N GLY A 194 -18.55 7.00 -9.83
CA GLY A 194 -18.79 6.54 -8.46
C GLY A 194 -17.72 5.53 -8.02
N PRO A 195 -18.05 4.56 -7.16
CA PRO A 195 -17.15 3.97 -6.18
C PRO A 195 -15.82 3.44 -6.72
N PHE A 196 -14.82 3.39 -5.84
CA PHE A 196 -13.45 3.03 -6.21
C PHE A 196 -13.30 1.51 -6.40
N PRO A 197 -13.00 0.96 -7.59
CA PRO A 197 -12.66 -0.45 -7.69
C PRO A 197 -11.35 -0.72 -6.97
N ILE A 198 -11.29 -1.86 -6.28
CA ILE A 198 -10.11 -2.24 -5.51
C ILE A 198 -9.51 -3.48 -6.12
N SER A 199 -8.23 -3.37 -6.42
CA SER A 199 -7.46 -4.45 -7.01
C SER A 199 -6.27 -4.78 -6.14
N ALA A 200 -5.97 -6.07 -6.01
CA ALA A 200 -4.62 -6.49 -5.67
C ALA A 200 -3.78 -6.46 -6.96
N CYS A 201 -2.64 -5.79 -6.91
CA CYS A 201 -1.61 -5.87 -7.95
C CYS A 201 -0.87 -7.20 -7.75
N LEU A 202 -1.07 -8.15 -8.65
CA LEU A 202 -0.35 -9.43 -8.63
C LEU A 202 0.67 -9.48 -9.77
N ILE A 203 1.89 -9.88 -9.44
CA ILE A 203 3.00 -9.98 -10.40
C ILE A 203 3.43 -11.43 -10.52
N THR A 204 3.36 -11.97 -11.74
CA THR A 204 3.86 -13.32 -12.05
C THR A 204 4.90 -13.29 -13.15
N VAL A 205 5.79 -14.27 -13.16
CA VAL A 205 6.81 -14.46 -14.22
C VAL A 205 6.40 -15.65 -15.08
N PRO A 206 6.13 -15.46 -16.39
CA PRO A 206 5.76 -16.58 -17.26
C PRO A 206 6.90 -17.58 -17.39
N SER A 207 6.62 -18.88 -17.26
CA SER A 207 7.63 -19.96 -17.19
C SER A 207 8.55 -20.10 -18.41
N GLY A 208 8.19 -19.51 -19.56
CA GLY A 208 9.02 -19.46 -20.78
C GLY A 208 9.56 -18.08 -21.14
N ARG A 209 9.26 -17.05 -20.34
CA ARG A 209 9.65 -15.66 -20.55
C ARG A 209 10.11 -15.02 -19.24
N PRO A 210 11.27 -15.45 -18.69
CA PRO A 210 11.80 -14.90 -17.43
C PRO A 210 12.23 -13.43 -17.56
N ASP A 211 12.34 -12.92 -18.79
CA ASP A 211 12.56 -11.53 -19.13
C ASP A 211 11.30 -10.65 -18.97
N LEU A 212 10.14 -11.27 -18.83
CA LEU A 212 8.84 -10.61 -18.73
C LEU A 212 8.21 -10.76 -17.35
N ARG A 213 7.30 -9.84 -17.03
CA ARG A 213 6.42 -9.90 -15.86
C ARG A 213 4.99 -9.67 -16.34
N GLN A 214 4.07 -10.51 -15.89
CA GLN A 214 2.65 -10.29 -16.05
C GLN A 214 2.12 -9.58 -14.81
N VAL A 215 1.55 -8.39 -15.01
CA VAL A 215 0.92 -7.58 -13.96
C VAL A 215 -0.59 -7.71 -14.14
N THR A 216 -1.27 -8.20 -13.11
CA THR A 216 -2.73 -8.34 -13.09
C THR A 216 -3.30 -7.55 -11.93
N PHE A 217 -4.37 -6.81 -12.19
CA PHE A 217 -5.11 -6.07 -11.17
C PHE A 217 -6.36 -6.88 -10.84
N VAL A 218 -6.21 -7.84 -9.92
CA VAL A 218 -7.28 -8.75 -9.54
C VAL A 218 -8.27 -8.00 -8.65
N PRO A 219 -9.55 -7.86 -9.04
CA PRO A 219 -10.56 -7.30 -8.18
C PRO A 219 -10.59 -8.11 -6.88
N ARG A 220 -10.51 -7.45 -5.72
CA ARG A 220 -10.84 -8.14 -4.48
C ARG A 220 -12.35 -8.36 -4.51
N ASN A 221 -12.75 -9.60 -4.77
CA ASN A 221 -14.14 -10.03 -4.85
C ASN A 221 -14.84 -9.62 -3.53
N THR A 222 -15.65 -8.56 -3.56
CA THR A 222 -16.56 -8.20 -2.48
C THR A 222 -17.77 -9.12 -2.57
N GLN A 223 -17.59 -10.43 -2.44
CA GLN A 223 -18.74 -11.25 -2.09
C GLN A 223 -19.13 -10.90 -0.65
N PRO A 224 -20.38 -10.48 -0.40
CA PRO A 224 -20.84 -10.22 0.94
C PRO A 224 -20.97 -11.58 1.62
N ALA A 225 -20.05 -11.92 2.51
CA ALA A 225 -20.48 -12.74 3.64
C ALA A 225 -21.57 -11.90 4.32
N PRO A 226 -22.82 -12.39 4.44
CA PRO A 226 -23.82 -11.67 5.20
C PRO A 226 -23.29 -11.65 6.64
N VAL A 227 -22.73 -10.52 7.04
CA VAL A 227 -22.59 -10.20 8.45
C VAL A 227 -24.02 -10.27 8.96
N LEU A 228 -24.33 -11.34 9.70
CA LEU A 228 -25.54 -11.47 10.49
C LEU A 228 -25.70 -10.18 11.27
N MET A 229 -26.53 -9.28 10.74
CA MET A 229 -26.95 -8.06 11.39
C MET A 229 -27.78 -8.50 12.58
N ALA A 230 -27.10 -8.74 13.71
CA ALA A 230 -27.73 -8.78 15.01
C ALA A 230 -28.57 -7.51 15.10
N THR A 231 -29.88 -7.68 15.25
CA THR A 231 -30.84 -6.59 15.47
C THR A 231 -30.26 -5.64 16.53
N ARG A 232 -29.84 -4.45 16.10
CA ARG A 232 -29.31 -3.40 16.99
C ARG A 232 -30.41 -3.04 17.98
N SER A 233 -30.34 -3.56 19.20
CA SER A 233 -31.04 -2.96 20.33
C SER A 233 -30.40 -1.59 20.56
N LYS A 234 -31.18 -0.51 20.46
CA LYS A 234 -30.69 0.82 20.84
C LYS A 234 -30.43 0.80 22.35
N PRO A 235 -29.17 0.91 22.81
CA PRO A 235 -28.91 0.98 24.25
C PRO A 235 -29.60 2.22 24.84
N ALA A 236 -30.07 2.12 26.07
CA ALA A 236 -30.69 3.24 26.77
C ALA A 236 -29.72 4.45 26.84
N PRO A 237 -30.23 5.69 26.72
CA PRO A 237 -29.39 6.89 26.83
C PRO A 237 -28.75 7.00 28.22
N TRP A 238 -27.45 7.31 28.27
CA TRP A 238 -26.73 7.54 29.53
C TRP A 238 -26.76 9.03 29.90
N ASN A 239 -27.30 9.34 31.08
CA ASN A 239 -27.51 10.72 31.55
C ASN A 239 -26.62 11.11 32.74
N GLY A 240 -25.71 10.23 33.18
CA GLY A 240 -24.80 10.50 34.29
C GLY A 240 -23.38 10.88 33.85
N PRO A 241 -22.49 11.19 34.81
CA PRO A 241 -21.06 11.34 34.54
C PRO A 241 -20.49 10.09 33.86
N LEU A 242 -19.53 10.27 32.94
CA LEU A 242 -19.08 9.20 32.06
C LEU A 242 -18.28 8.12 32.78
N LEU A 243 -17.65 8.48 33.91
CA LEU A 243 -16.72 7.64 34.66
C LEU A 243 -17.31 7.08 35.97
N THR A 244 -18.63 7.19 36.17
CA THR A 244 -19.31 6.49 37.26
C THR A 244 -18.96 5.00 37.22
N ASP A 245 -18.58 4.44 38.36
CA ASP A 245 -18.10 3.05 38.55
C ASP A 245 -16.73 2.71 37.91
N LEU A 246 -16.05 3.68 37.29
CA LEU A 246 -14.73 3.49 36.70
C LEU A 246 -13.63 4.22 37.47
N LEU A 247 -13.96 5.24 38.25
CA LEU A 247 -13.02 6.06 39.01
C LEU A 247 -12.92 5.64 40.47
N SER A 248 -11.70 5.49 40.98
CA SER A 248 -11.42 5.31 42.40
C SER A 248 -10.43 6.33 42.95
N CYS A 249 -10.54 6.61 44.25
CA CYS A 249 -9.60 7.43 44.99
C CYS A 249 -8.30 6.64 45.25
N GLY A 250 -7.15 7.20 44.88
CA GLY A 250 -5.84 6.59 45.11
C GLY A 250 -5.39 6.56 46.57
N LEU A 251 -6.06 7.29 47.47
CA LEU A 251 -5.75 7.28 48.91
C LEU A 251 -6.57 6.23 49.67
N CYS A 252 -7.90 6.25 49.55
CA CYS A 252 -8.79 5.36 50.31
C CYS A 252 -9.32 4.17 49.50
N GLY A 253 -9.08 4.11 48.19
CA GLY A 253 -9.53 3.04 47.30
C GLY A 253 -11.02 3.05 46.94
N LEU A 254 -11.83 3.92 47.56
CA LEU A 254 -13.27 4.00 47.30
C LEU A 254 -13.57 4.60 45.92
N LEU A 255 -14.69 4.18 45.32
CA LEU A 255 -15.18 4.75 44.07
C LEU A 255 -15.56 6.22 44.26
N LEU A 256 -15.22 7.05 43.28
CA LEU A 256 -15.62 8.46 43.28
C LEU A 256 -17.09 8.55 42.87
N THR A 257 -17.89 9.27 43.65
CA THR A 257 -19.29 9.52 43.33
C THR A 257 -19.38 10.74 42.43
N GLY A 258 -20.08 10.57 41.32
CA GLY A 258 -20.48 11.69 40.46
C GLY A 258 -21.62 12.47 41.11
N GLY A 259 -21.39 13.72 41.49
CA GLY A 259 -22.43 14.61 41.98
C GLY A 259 -23.44 14.94 40.87
N GLY A 260 -24.70 15.14 41.23
CA GLY A 260 -25.70 15.70 40.30
C GLY A 260 -25.25 17.06 39.75
N GLN A 261 -25.83 17.50 38.63
CA GLN A 261 -25.43 18.70 37.88
C GLN A 261 -25.16 19.94 38.77
N PRO A 262 -24.02 20.66 38.59
CA PRO A 262 -22.97 20.43 37.58
C PRO A 262 -22.04 19.26 37.96
N GLY A 263 -21.68 18.45 36.96
CA GLY A 263 -20.98 17.18 37.17
C GLY A 263 -19.58 17.35 37.77
N SER A 264 -19.41 16.84 38.98
CA SER A 264 -18.12 16.72 39.64
C SER A 264 -17.94 15.32 40.20
N TYR A 265 -16.69 14.93 40.42
CA TYR A 265 -16.35 13.71 41.13
C TYR A 265 -15.84 14.06 42.52
N SER A 266 -16.43 13.44 43.52
CA SER A 266 -16.05 13.61 44.93
C SER A 266 -15.70 12.27 45.56
N CYS A 267 -14.73 12.29 46.47
CA CYS A 267 -14.44 11.14 47.31
C CYS A 267 -15.30 11.23 48.59
N ALA A 268 -16.05 10.19 48.93
CA ALA A 268 -16.94 10.16 50.09
C ALA A 268 -16.21 10.42 51.43
N THR A 269 -14.90 10.13 51.50
CA THR A 269 -14.06 10.36 52.68
C THR A 269 -13.32 11.70 52.65
N GLY A 270 -13.55 12.55 51.64
CA GLY A 270 -12.89 13.85 51.50
C GLY A 270 -11.39 13.77 51.18
N CYS A 271 -10.90 12.62 50.70
CA CYS A 271 -9.47 12.41 50.40
C CYS A 271 -8.97 13.22 49.20
N LEU A 272 -9.87 13.58 48.29
CA LEU A 272 -9.58 14.39 47.11
C LEU A 272 -10.50 15.61 47.13
N PRO A 273 -10.03 16.78 46.66
CA PRO A 273 -10.92 17.89 46.39
C PRO A 273 -11.96 17.49 45.34
N GLU A 274 -13.04 18.25 45.25
CA GLU A 274 -14.04 18.08 44.20
C GLU A 274 -13.38 18.28 42.82
N LEU A 275 -13.49 17.27 41.96
CA LEU A 275 -12.86 17.25 40.64
C LEU A 275 -13.91 17.59 39.57
N PRO A 276 -13.73 18.65 38.77
CA PRO A 276 -14.64 18.96 37.68
C PRO A 276 -14.72 17.78 36.69
N ALA A 277 -15.93 17.28 36.41
CA ALA A 277 -16.10 16.09 35.58
C ALA A 277 -15.54 16.30 34.18
N ASP A 278 -15.86 17.43 33.53
CA ASP A 278 -15.43 17.71 32.14
C ASP A 278 -13.91 17.64 31.97
N ALA A 279 -13.16 18.26 32.87
CA ALA A 279 -11.69 18.30 32.80
C ALA A 279 -11.08 16.92 33.03
N LEU A 280 -11.60 16.18 34.03
CA LEU A 280 -11.11 14.85 34.37
C LEU A 280 -11.45 13.83 33.28
N GLU A 281 -12.70 13.84 32.80
CA GLU A 281 -13.19 13.00 31.72
C GLU A 281 -12.42 13.23 30.44
N PHE A 282 -12.15 14.48 30.08
CA PHE A 282 -11.36 14.79 28.89
C PHE A 282 -9.91 14.31 29.01
N ARG A 283 -9.28 14.46 30.18
CA ARG A 283 -7.91 13.97 30.42
C ARG A 283 -7.83 12.44 30.28
N ILE A 284 -8.80 11.71 30.81
CA ILE A 284 -8.89 10.25 30.68
C ILE A 284 -9.23 9.84 29.24
N ALA A 285 -10.15 10.55 28.58
CA ALA A 285 -10.55 10.29 27.21
C ALA A 285 -9.36 10.33 26.24
N LYS A 286 -8.41 11.25 26.41
CA LYS A 286 -7.18 11.28 25.59
C LYS A 286 -6.43 9.95 25.61
N GLN A 287 -6.27 9.35 26.79
CA GLN A 287 -5.55 8.08 26.95
C GLN A 287 -6.38 6.90 26.45
N VAL A 288 -7.67 6.89 26.77
CA VAL A 288 -8.60 5.83 26.37
C VAL A 288 -8.77 5.79 24.85
N VAL A 289 -9.01 6.94 24.21
CA VAL A 289 -9.20 7.05 22.75
C VAL A 289 -7.94 6.65 22.00
N ALA A 290 -6.76 7.11 22.44
CA ALA A 290 -5.50 6.70 21.81
C ALA A 290 -5.26 5.19 21.89
N ARG A 291 -5.74 4.53 22.95
CA ARG A 291 -5.65 3.08 23.12
C ARG A 291 -6.72 2.31 22.36
N ALA A 292 -7.97 2.79 22.37
CA ALA A 292 -9.09 2.17 21.68
C ALA A 292 -8.96 2.30 20.15
N PHE A 293 -8.36 3.40 19.70
CA PHE A 293 -8.17 3.74 18.29
C PHE A 293 -6.68 4.02 18.02
N PRO A 294 -5.81 2.99 18.07
CA PRO A 294 -4.42 3.18 17.71
C PRO A 294 -4.31 3.60 16.23
N ALA A 295 -3.23 4.31 15.88
CA ALA A 295 -3.07 4.89 14.54
C ALA A 295 -3.19 3.85 13.41
N GLN A 296 -2.71 2.63 13.64
CA GLN A 296 -2.87 1.53 12.69
C GLN A 296 -4.33 1.11 12.52
N ALA A 297 -5.05 0.85 13.60
CA ALA A 297 -6.47 0.49 13.53
C ALA A 297 -7.30 1.61 12.90
N CYS A 298 -6.99 2.88 13.15
CA CYS A 298 -7.66 4.00 12.48
C CYS A 298 -7.46 3.99 10.97
N ARG A 299 -6.26 3.61 10.50
CA ARG A 299 -6.00 3.47 9.06
C ARG A 299 -6.80 2.31 8.46
N GLU A 300 -6.79 1.15 9.13
CA GLU A 300 -7.56 -0.02 8.70
C GLU A 300 -9.07 0.27 8.67
N LEU A 301 -9.56 0.99 9.69
CA LEU A 301 -10.93 1.45 9.76
C LEU A 301 -11.27 2.51 8.70
N GLY A 302 -10.35 3.41 8.39
CA GLY A 302 -10.49 4.36 7.28
C GLY A 302 -10.63 3.64 5.94
N VAL A 303 -9.76 2.65 5.68
CA VAL A 303 -9.88 1.78 4.50
C VAL A 303 -11.21 1.02 4.51
N ALA A 304 -11.63 0.47 5.66
CA ALA A 304 -12.91 -0.23 5.77
C ALA A 304 -14.12 0.69 5.55
N GLN A 305 -14.07 1.94 6.01
CA GLN A 305 -15.11 2.93 5.72
C GLN A 305 -15.15 3.26 4.24
N GLU A 306 -14.00 3.43 3.60
CA GLU A 306 -13.91 3.65 2.15
C GLU A 306 -14.49 2.45 1.37
N LEU A 307 -14.20 1.22 1.82
CA LEU A 307 -14.80 -0.01 1.28
C LEU A 307 -16.33 0.00 1.37
N LEU A 308 -16.87 0.25 2.56
CA LEU A 308 -18.31 0.23 2.80
C LEU A 308 -19.03 1.34 2.03
N THR A 309 -18.43 2.53 2.00
CA THR A 309 -18.95 3.65 1.20
C THR A 309 -18.91 3.32 -0.29
N ALA A 310 -17.88 2.61 -0.75
CA ALA A 310 -17.77 2.17 -2.13
C ALA A 310 -18.87 1.14 -2.50
N ASP A 311 -19.31 0.33 -1.56
CA ASP A 311 -20.44 -0.61 -1.75
C ASP A 311 -21.82 0.07 -1.60
N GLY A 312 -21.87 1.41 -1.52
CA GLY A 312 -23.11 2.17 -1.35
C GLY A 312 -23.72 2.03 0.06
N ILE A 313 -22.95 1.50 1.01
CA ILE A 313 -23.35 1.39 2.41
C ILE A 313 -22.96 2.70 3.10
N GLU A 314 -23.94 3.58 3.28
CA GLU A 314 -23.75 4.76 4.10
C GLU A 314 -23.58 4.35 5.57
N LEU A 315 -22.42 4.67 6.15
CA LEU A 315 -22.22 4.52 7.57
C LEU A 315 -22.85 5.70 8.29
N GLU A 316 -23.81 5.41 9.16
CA GLU A 316 -24.42 6.42 10.05
C GLU A 316 -23.40 7.10 10.98
N LEU A 317 -22.21 6.51 11.14
CA LEU A 317 -21.15 7.01 12.00
C LEU A 317 -19.85 7.17 11.22
N ASN A 318 -19.31 8.38 11.24
CA ASN A 318 -17.98 8.67 10.72
C ASN A 318 -16.95 7.86 11.51
N VAL A 319 -16.23 6.97 10.84
CA VAL A 319 -15.22 6.14 11.49
C VAL A 319 -13.95 7.00 11.70
N PRO A 320 -13.28 6.92 12.85
CA PRO A 320 -12.09 7.73 13.08
C PRO A 320 -10.93 7.28 12.19
N VAL A 321 -10.45 8.18 11.34
CA VAL A 321 -9.25 7.97 10.48
C VAL A 321 -7.92 8.29 11.17
N SER A 322 -7.94 8.87 12.37
CA SER A 322 -6.75 9.08 13.20
C SER A 322 -7.11 9.17 14.69
N PRO A 323 -6.14 8.97 15.61
CA PRO A 323 -6.39 9.15 17.05
C PRO A 323 -6.86 10.57 17.41
N GLN A 324 -6.34 11.59 16.71
CA GLN A 324 -6.78 12.97 16.91
C GLN A 324 -8.21 13.17 16.41
N HIS A 325 -8.56 12.61 15.23
CA HIS A 325 -9.92 12.67 14.72
C HIS A 325 -10.90 11.93 15.65
N ALA A 326 -10.52 10.79 16.22
CA ALA A 326 -11.31 10.08 17.22
C ALA A 326 -11.57 10.94 18.47
N LEU A 327 -10.55 11.70 18.92
CA LEU A 327 -10.69 12.62 20.04
C LEU A 327 -11.58 13.82 19.72
N ASP A 328 -11.49 14.35 18.50
CA ASP A 328 -12.35 15.45 18.05
C ASP A 328 -13.81 14.98 17.95
N GLN A 329 -14.05 13.78 17.41
CA GLN A 329 -15.37 13.15 17.38
C GLN A 329 -15.89 12.89 18.80
N TRP A 330 -15.04 12.43 19.70
CA TRP A 330 -15.37 12.26 21.11
C TRP A 330 -15.95 13.56 21.66
N GLN A 331 -15.28 14.70 21.47
CA GLN A 331 -15.73 15.99 22.01
C GLN A 331 -17.00 16.52 21.34
N ARG A 332 -17.12 16.39 20.01
CA ARG A 332 -18.10 17.15 19.23
C ARG A 332 -19.31 16.35 18.78
N SER A 333 -19.15 15.05 18.55
CA SER A 333 -20.12 14.26 17.79
C SER A 333 -20.65 13.04 18.54
N MET A 334 -19.87 12.48 19.47
CA MET A 334 -20.29 11.30 20.22
C MET A 334 -21.27 11.65 21.34
N THR A 335 -22.35 10.89 21.44
CA THR A 335 -23.28 10.90 22.57
C THR A 335 -22.63 10.34 23.83
N ASN A 336 -23.16 10.68 25.02
CA ASN A 336 -22.66 10.14 26.30
C ASN A 336 -22.73 8.61 26.35
N THR A 337 -23.75 8.00 25.73
CA THR A 337 -23.84 6.53 25.63
C THR A 337 -22.68 5.94 24.83
N GLN A 338 -22.32 6.53 23.68
CA GLN A 338 -21.19 6.06 22.87
C GLN A 338 -19.86 6.24 23.61
N ARG A 339 -19.66 7.42 24.20
CA ARG A 339 -18.48 7.74 25.02
C ARG A 339 -18.30 6.72 26.15
N ARG A 340 -19.37 6.44 26.90
CA ARG A 340 -19.33 5.45 27.99
C ARG A 340 -19.13 4.02 27.48
N GLY A 341 -19.69 3.66 26.34
CA GLY A 341 -19.41 2.39 25.67
C GLY A 341 -17.91 2.18 25.45
N ILE A 342 -17.24 3.16 24.85
CA ILE A 342 -15.79 3.13 24.61
C ILE A 342 -15.00 3.05 25.92
N LEU A 343 -15.39 3.82 26.94
CA LEU A 343 -14.74 3.77 28.26
C LEU A 343 -14.84 2.39 28.88
N THR A 344 -16.05 1.83 28.96
CA THR A 344 -16.30 0.56 29.66
C THR A 344 -15.72 -0.65 28.92
N SER A 345 -15.57 -0.59 27.60
CA SER A 345 -14.91 -1.65 26.81
C SER A 345 -13.39 -1.60 26.90
N THR A 346 -12.80 -0.41 27.08
CA THR A 346 -11.33 -0.22 27.02
C THR A 346 -10.70 -0.14 28.41
N LEU A 347 -11.35 0.57 29.32
CA LEU A 347 -10.87 0.88 30.67
C LEU A 347 -11.51 -0.07 31.68
N ARG A 348 -10.68 -0.72 32.51
CA ARG A 348 -11.16 -1.50 33.66
C ARG A 348 -11.43 -0.58 34.84
N SER A 349 -10.49 0.30 35.15
CA SER A 349 -10.63 1.35 36.17
C SER A 349 -9.56 2.44 35.99
N ALA A 350 -9.77 3.61 36.59
CA ALA A 350 -8.78 4.67 36.73
C ALA A 350 -8.72 5.13 38.20
N THR A 351 -7.50 5.27 38.71
CA THR A 351 -7.23 5.68 40.09
C THR A 351 -6.65 7.08 40.10
N VAL A 352 -7.26 8.00 40.85
CA VAL A 352 -6.84 9.41 40.93
C VAL A 352 -6.14 9.68 42.25
N SER A 353 -4.93 10.24 42.19
CA SER A 353 -4.12 10.59 43.36
C SER A 353 -3.75 12.07 43.32
N LEU A 354 -3.80 12.75 44.46
CA LEU A 354 -3.37 14.15 44.54
C LEU A 354 -1.85 14.24 44.42
N ARG A 355 -1.37 15.08 43.51
CA ARG A 355 0.04 15.43 43.39
C ARG A 355 0.25 16.82 43.97
N ARG A 356 1.13 16.91 44.98
CA ARG A 356 1.55 18.21 45.50
C ARG A 356 2.56 18.83 44.53
N SER A 357 2.14 19.88 43.85
CA SER A 357 3.07 20.71 43.08
C SER A 357 3.88 21.62 44.03
N PRO A 358 5.14 21.95 43.72
CA PRO A 358 5.98 22.82 44.55
C PRO A 358 5.41 24.24 44.76
N ASP A 359 4.57 24.70 43.84
CA ASP A 359 3.90 26.01 43.86
C ASP A 359 2.62 26.05 44.71
N GLY A 360 2.27 24.94 45.36
CA GLY A 360 1.05 24.81 46.15
C GLY A 360 -0.21 24.60 45.30
N SER A 361 -0.09 24.50 43.96
CA SER A 361 -1.21 24.10 43.12
C SER A 361 -1.53 22.61 43.30
N HIS A 362 -2.82 22.30 43.22
CA HIS A 362 -3.32 20.94 43.25
C HIS A 362 -3.41 20.39 41.83
N ASP A 363 -2.47 19.52 41.44
CA ASP A 363 -2.60 18.65 40.27
C ASP A 363 -2.93 17.23 40.76
N PHE A 364 -3.31 16.37 39.84
CA PHE A 364 -3.60 14.97 40.12
C PHE A 364 -2.90 14.07 39.12
N ASP A 365 -2.39 12.97 39.63
CA ASP A 365 -1.88 11.85 38.82
C ASP A 365 -3.01 10.84 38.63
N ILE A 366 -3.05 10.21 37.45
CA ILE A 366 -4.05 9.20 37.11
C ILE A 366 -3.31 7.92 36.72
N ALA A 367 -3.57 6.85 37.47
CA ALA A 367 -3.13 5.50 37.13
C ALA A 367 -4.27 4.75 36.42
N TYR A 368 -3.96 4.06 35.33
CA TYR A 368 -4.96 3.39 34.51
C TYR A 368 -4.83 1.87 34.64
N SER A 369 -5.95 1.18 34.79
CA SER A 369 -6.07 -0.27 34.65
C SER A 369 -6.86 -0.56 33.37
N TRP A 370 -6.23 -1.24 32.42
CA TRP A 370 -6.81 -1.51 31.11
C TRP A 370 -7.50 -2.87 31.08
N ARG A 371 -8.50 -3.01 30.21
CA ARG A 371 -8.99 -4.33 29.80
C ARG A 371 -8.03 -4.93 28.77
N GLU A 372 -7.93 -6.25 28.76
CA GLU A 372 -7.23 -6.96 27.69
C GLU A 372 -8.06 -6.82 26.41
N LEU A 373 -7.42 -6.39 25.33
CA LEU A 373 -8.04 -6.32 24.01
C LEU A 373 -8.01 -7.76 23.47
N SER A 374 -9.15 -8.43 23.54
CA SER A 374 -9.36 -9.80 23.04
C SER A 374 -9.40 -9.85 21.52
#